data_AF-A0A2K4ZHY4-F1
#
_entry.id   AF-A0A2K4ZHY4-F1
#
_cell.length_a   1.000
_cell.length_b   1.000
_cell.length_c   1.000
_cell.angle_alpha   90.00
_cell.angle_beta   90.00
_cell.angle_gamma   90.00
#
_symmetry.space_group_name_H-M   'P 1'
#
loop_
_entity.id
_entity.type
_entity.pdbx_description
1 polymer ?
#
loop_
_entity_poly.entity_id
_entity_poly.type
_entity_poly.pdbx_seq_one_letter_code
_entity_poly.pdbx_strand_id
1 'polypeptide(L)'
;MNVDYVTAYSMACVEIPAISEIPGNREHEPFIVRGIDREDMAKMYADGAVLEGTADYRQLVEQCGILVCPSGGALKEIYRTDYQLGDTVTVSCYNGQGKTYTVMGIVENVPICNTAHFFILPEEELSVLYPEIPDFTGCVNLHTEQDSEQLRRAVFGAVPDERVGISSLYDLTAELQTGMRGELTRLYSILVFIFVFALINLANTLITNLLTRRQEFGVFQSVGMSGRQLSRMLSFECLYYVGITLLVTLTLGTVCSLVVCRVFDQIGLFGKLTYHFPVFQVLLFAAALLLVQAVFSVCAVRYTGRLSLVERIRAAD
;
A
#
# COMPACT_ATOMS: atom_id res chain seq x y z
N MET A 1 5.35 -33.08 19.31
CA MET A 1 5.53 -31.91 18.41
C MET A 1 4.42 -32.00 17.39
N ASN A 2 3.49 -31.04 17.36
CA ASN A 2 2.46 -30.98 16.32
C ASN A 2 3.06 -30.27 15.10
N VAL A 3 3.87 -30.98 14.31
CA VAL A 3 4.23 -30.54 12.96
C VAL A 3 3.55 -31.53 12.04
N ASP A 4 2.67 -31.03 11.18
CA ASP A 4 1.87 -31.86 10.29
C ASP A 4 2.74 -32.40 9.16
N TYR A 5 3.51 -31.51 8.53
CA TYR A 5 4.51 -31.85 7.52
C TYR A 5 5.52 -30.69 7.35
N VAL A 6 6.59 -30.98 6.61
CA VAL A 6 7.68 -30.04 6.33
C VAL A 6 7.87 -29.94 4.83
N THR A 7 8.06 -28.73 4.31
CA THR A 7 8.41 -28.49 2.90
C THR A 7 9.70 -27.69 2.84
N ALA A 8 10.61 -28.05 1.94
CA ALA A 8 11.87 -27.36 1.73
C ALA A 8 11.96 -26.88 0.28
N TYR A 9 12.60 -25.74 0.05
CA TYR A 9 12.70 -25.12 -1.26
C TYR A 9 14.13 -24.73 -1.60
N SER A 10 14.55 -25.17 -2.78
CA SER A 10 15.88 -24.92 -3.32
C SER A 10 15.94 -23.56 -4.02
N MET A 11 17.00 -22.80 -3.74
CA MET A 11 17.16 -21.43 -4.24
C MET A 11 18.63 -21.14 -4.54
N ALA A 12 18.88 -20.37 -5.60
CA ALA A 12 20.21 -19.86 -5.92
C ALA A 12 20.15 -18.36 -6.23
N CYS A 13 21.17 -17.62 -5.81
CA CYS A 13 21.31 -16.20 -6.13
C CYS A 13 22.04 -16.05 -7.47
N VAL A 14 21.55 -15.21 -8.36
CA VAL A 14 22.12 -14.96 -9.68
C VAL A 14 21.94 -13.50 -10.08
N GLU A 15 22.62 -13.08 -11.14
CA GLU A 15 22.37 -11.82 -11.81
C GLU A 15 21.75 -12.08 -13.18
N ILE A 16 20.91 -11.15 -13.63
CA ILE A 16 20.38 -11.14 -15.00
C ILE A 16 20.90 -9.86 -15.66
N PRO A 17 22.02 -9.94 -16.41
CA PRO A 17 22.69 -8.76 -16.96
C PRO A 17 21.76 -7.88 -17.80
N ALA A 18 20.89 -8.50 -18.60
CA ALA A 18 19.92 -7.80 -19.43
C ALA A 18 18.96 -6.90 -18.62
N ILE A 19 18.66 -7.23 -17.36
CA ILE A 19 17.85 -6.40 -16.47
C ILE A 19 18.71 -5.28 -15.85
N SER A 20 19.95 -5.60 -15.47
CA SER A 20 20.88 -4.62 -14.88
C SER A 20 21.28 -3.52 -15.88
N GLU A 21 21.30 -3.83 -17.19
CA GLU A 21 21.59 -2.87 -18.26
C GLU A 21 20.45 -1.86 -18.51
N ILE A 22 19.24 -2.09 -17.99
CA ILE A 22 18.10 -1.20 -18.19
C ILE A 22 18.30 0.10 -17.38
N PRO A 23 18.23 1.28 -18.01
CA PRO A 23 18.40 2.55 -17.32
C PRO A 23 17.46 2.71 -16.12
N GLY A 24 18.06 3.00 -14.96
CA GLY A 24 17.34 3.18 -13.69
C GLY A 24 17.24 1.94 -12.81
N ASN A 25 17.73 0.78 -13.27
CA ASN A 25 17.97 -0.38 -12.42
C ASN A 25 19.35 -0.29 -11.76
N ARG A 26 19.59 -1.08 -10.71
CA ARG A 26 20.91 -1.12 -10.06
C ARG A 26 21.88 -1.92 -10.91
N GLU A 27 23.13 -1.47 -10.90
CA GLU A 27 24.26 -2.24 -11.41
C GLU A 27 24.47 -3.44 -10.46
N HIS A 28 24.46 -4.66 -10.99
CA HIS A 28 24.51 -5.92 -10.22
C HIS A 28 23.32 -6.17 -9.28
N GLU A 29 22.09 -6.12 -9.83
CA GLU A 29 20.89 -6.48 -9.06
C GLU A 29 20.81 -8.02 -8.85
N PRO A 30 20.79 -8.50 -7.59
CA PRO A 30 20.68 -9.92 -7.31
C PRO A 30 19.23 -10.41 -7.48
N PHE A 31 19.06 -11.51 -8.19
CA PHE A 31 17.81 -12.25 -8.33
C PHE A 31 17.91 -13.62 -7.67
N ILE A 32 16.82 -14.05 -7.06
CA ILE A 32 16.70 -15.43 -6.56
C ILE A 32 16.02 -16.25 -7.65
N VAL A 33 16.70 -17.30 -8.10
CA VAL A 33 16.12 -18.33 -8.96
C VAL A 33 15.70 -19.49 -8.07
N ARG A 34 14.44 -19.88 -8.19
CA ARG A 34 13.88 -21.01 -7.47
C ARG A 34 14.14 -22.30 -8.24
N GLY A 35 14.73 -23.28 -7.56
CA GLY A 35 14.74 -24.68 -7.99
C GLY A 35 13.43 -25.35 -7.59
N ILE A 36 12.83 -26.08 -8.52
CA ILE A 36 11.62 -26.86 -8.26
C ILE A 36 11.82 -28.29 -8.72
N ASP A 37 11.39 -29.24 -7.88
CA ASP A 37 11.37 -30.65 -8.25
C ASP A 37 10.15 -31.00 -9.10
N ARG A 38 10.15 -32.22 -9.64
CA ARG A 38 9.09 -32.69 -10.53
C ARG A 38 7.73 -32.83 -9.84
N GLU A 39 7.69 -33.24 -8.58
CA GLU A 39 6.43 -33.42 -7.86
C GLU A 39 5.81 -32.08 -7.47
N ASP A 40 6.62 -31.15 -6.96
CA ASP A 40 6.21 -29.81 -6.57
C ASP A 40 5.78 -28.99 -7.79
N MET A 41 6.45 -29.14 -8.93
CA MET A 41 6.00 -28.53 -10.19
C MET A 41 4.60 -29.02 -10.58
N ALA A 42 4.37 -30.33 -10.49
CA ALA A 42 3.05 -30.90 -10.80
C ALA A 42 1.97 -30.48 -9.78
N LYS A 43 2.31 -30.32 -8.50
CA LYS A 43 1.35 -29.91 -7.46
C LYS A 43 1.02 -28.41 -7.53
N MET A 44 2.02 -27.57 -7.76
CA MET A 44 1.88 -26.11 -7.69
C MET A 44 1.39 -25.48 -8.99
N TYR A 45 1.69 -26.10 -10.13
CA TYR A 45 1.31 -25.58 -11.44
C TYR A 45 0.32 -26.48 -12.19
N ALA A 46 -0.35 -27.41 -11.50
CA ALA A 46 -1.55 -28.07 -12.01
C ALA A 46 -2.75 -27.10 -11.96
N ASP A 47 -3.50 -27.04 -13.06
CA ASP A 47 -4.81 -26.36 -13.17
C ASP A 47 -4.81 -24.84 -12.98
N GLY A 48 -4.54 -24.11 -14.08
CA GLY A 48 -4.84 -22.66 -14.20
C GLY A 48 -3.76 -21.72 -13.66
N ALA A 49 -2.78 -22.23 -12.90
CA ALA A 49 -1.62 -21.46 -12.46
C ALA A 49 -0.59 -21.18 -13.57
N VAL A 50 -0.69 -21.86 -14.73
CA VAL A 50 0.06 -21.51 -15.94
C VAL A 50 -0.79 -20.53 -16.74
N LEU A 51 -0.31 -19.30 -16.85
CA LEU A 51 -0.97 -18.22 -17.59
C LEU A 51 -0.76 -18.40 -19.09
N GLU A 52 0.47 -18.67 -19.50
CA GLU A 52 0.86 -18.88 -20.90
C GLU A 52 1.97 -19.94 -21.00
N GLY A 53 1.96 -20.72 -22.08
CA GLY A 53 3.04 -21.67 -22.39
C GLY A 53 2.92 -23.03 -21.69
N THR A 54 4.06 -23.59 -21.29
CA THR A 54 4.18 -24.93 -20.69
C THR A 54 4.98 -24.89 -19.39
N ALA A 55 4.53 -25.62 -18.39
CA ALA A 55 5.24 -25.90 -17.14
C ALA A 55 5.58 -27.40 -17.03
N ASP A 56 5.87 -28.05 -18.15
CA ASP A 56 6.30 -29.46 -18.15
C ASP A 56 7.79 -29.58 -17.76
N TYR A 57 8.04 -30.28 -16.66
CA TYR A 57 9.38 -30.47 -16.10
C TYR A 57 10.37 -31.05 -17.12
N ARG A 58 9.98 -32.04 -17.93
CA ARG A 58 10.89 -32.69 -18.87
C ARG A 58 11.26 -31.73 -20.00
N GLN A 59 10.27 -30.98 -20.50
CA GLN A 59 10.52 -29.98 -21.55
C GLN A 59 11.47 -28.88 -21.07
N LEU A 60 11.31 -28.41 -19.83
CA LEU A 60 12.21 -27.41 -19.24
C LEU A 60 13.65 -27.92 -19.14
N VAL A 61 13.87 -29.16 -18.72
CA VAL A 61 15.22 -29.75 -18.66
C VAL A 61 15.81 -29.95 -20.06
N GLU A 62 15.05 -30.54 -20.99
CA GLU A 62 15.55 -30.88 -22.33
C GLU A 62 15.86 -29.64 -23.19
N GLN A 63 15.09 -28.55 -23.04
CA GLN A 63 15.18 -27.37 -23.89
C GLN A 63 15.85 -26.17 -23.19
N CYS A 64 16.48 -26.37 -22.02
CA CYS A 64 17.01 -25.28 -21.20
C CYS A 64 15.94 -24.19 -20.97
N GLY A 65 14.77 -24.60 -20.50
CA GLY A 65 13.64 -23.75 -20.26
C GLY A 65 13.64 -23.09 -18.88
N ILE A 66 13.07 -21.90 -18.80
CA ILE A 66 12.82 -21.17 -17.55
C ILE A 66 11.35 -20.76 -17.49
N LEU A 67 10.77 -20.81 -16.28
CA LEU A 67 9.45 -20.24 -16.02
C LEU A 67 9.62 -18.84 -15.44
N VAL A 68 8.79 -17.93 -15.90
CA VAL A 68 8.77 -16.54 -15.42
C VAL A 68 7.46 -16.29 -14.68
N CYS A 69 7.55 -15.72 -13.49
CA CYS A 69 6.40 -15.26 -12.72
C CYS A 69 6.41 -13.71 -12.69
N PRO A 70 5.47 -13.04 -13.39
CA PRO A 70 5.40 -11.57 -13.40
C PRO A 70 5.05 -10.94 -12.04
N SER A 71 4.54 -11.75 -11.09
CA SER A 71 4.11 -11.34 -9.75
C SER A 71 3.21 -10.10 -9.73
N GLY A 72 2.10 -10.15 -10.48
CA GLY A 72 1.13 -9.06 -10.52
C GLY A 72 1.64 -7.78 -11.18
N GLY A 73 2.67 -7.85 -12.03
CA GLY A 73 3.25 -6.70 -12.74
C GLY A 73 4.51 -6.13 -12.08
N ALA A 74 4.91 -6.65 -10.91
CA ALA A 74 6.10 -6.18 -10.20
C ALA A 74 7.37 -6.26 -11.05
N LEU A 75 7.52 -7.29 -11.89
CA LEU A 75 8.67 -7.42 -12.79
C LEU A 75 8.78 -6.22 -13.77
N LYS A 76 7.63 -5.74 -14.27
CA LYS A 76 7.54 -4.61 -15.18
C LYS A 76 7.67 -3.26 -14.50
N GLU A 77 6.99 -3.07 -13.37
CA GLU A 77 6.98 -1.78 -12.68
C GLU A 77 8.29 -1.51 -11.91
N ILE A 78 8.88 -2.55 -11.30
CA ILE A 78 10.10 -2.41 -10.48
C ILE A 78 11.35 -2.55 -11.36
N TYR A 79 11.41 -3.60 -12.17
CA TYR A 79 12.60 -3.95 -12.95
C TYR A 79 12.51 -3.52 -14.42
N ARG A 80 11.42 -2.85 -14.83
CA ARG A 80 11.25 -2.29 -16.18
C ARG A 80 11.41 -3.32 -17.30
N THR A 81 11.14 -4.58 -16.99
CA THR A 81 11.28 -5.71 -17.91
C THR A 81 10.00 -6.54 -17.95
N ASP A 82 9.75 -7.15 -19.10
CA ASP A 82 8.62 -8.04 -19.33
C ASP A 82 9.12 -9.16 -20.23
N TYR A 83 8.65 -10.38 -20.00
CA TYR A 83 9.10 -11.56 -20.75
C TYR A 83 7.92 -12.24 -21.42
N GLN A 84 8.10 -12.60 -22.68
CA GLN A 84 7.15 -13.35 -23.48
C GLN A 84 7.68 -14.78 -23.72
N LEU A 85 6.78 -15.67 -24.14
CA LEU A 85 7.16 -17.02 -24.52
C LEU A 85 8.18 -16.99 -25.67
N GLY A 86 9.26 -17.75 -25.50
CA GLY A 86 10.36 -17.82 -26.46
C GLY A 86 11.45 -16.78 -26.26
N ASP A 87 11.27 -15.80 -25.37
CA ASP A 87 12.35 -14.89 -24.99
C ASP A 87 13.50 -15.64 -24.31
N THR A 88 14.69 -15.07 -24.34
CA THR A 88 15.86 -15.68 -23.70
C THR A 88 16.29 -14.92 -22.46
N VAL A 89 16.53 -15.64 -21.37
CA VAL A 89 17.06 -15.10 -20.11
C VAL A 89 18.47 -15.63 -19.91
N THR A 90 19.47 -14.74 -19.91
CA THR A 90 20.83 -15.11 -19.53
C THR A 90 21.01 -14.93 -18.04
N VAL A 91 21.23 -16.05 -17.35
CA VAL A 91 21.52 -16.12 -15.93
C VAL A 91 23.02 -16.12 -15.74
N SER A 92 23.54 -15.17 -14.97
CA SER A 92 24.95 -15.01 -14.63
C SER A 92 25.17 -15.34 -13.16
N CYS A 93 26.07 -16.27 -12.88
CA CYS A 93 26.38 -16.74 -11.54
C CYS A 93 27.60 -16.00 -10.97
N TYR A 94 27.68 -15.90 -9.64
CA TYR A 94 28.78 -15.23 -8.94
C TYR A 94 30.12 -16.00 -9.01
N ASN A 95 30.08 -17.27 -9.40
CA ASN A 95 31.26 -18.08 -9.69
C ASN A 95 31.83 -17.84 -11.11
N GLY A 96 31.25 -16.91 -11.88
CA GLY A 96 31.65 -16.57 -13.24
C GLY A 96 31.04 -17.47 -14.32
N GLN A 97 30.24 -18.47 -13.96
CA GLN A 97 29.45 -19.25 -14.93
C GLN A 97 28.23 -18.44 -15.38
N GLY A 98 27.75 -18.75 -16.58
CA GLY A 98 26.50 -18.20 -17.07
C GLY A 98 25.84 -19.18 -18.02
N LYS A 99 24.50 -19.19 -18.02
CA LYS A 99 23.70 -20.04 -18.90
C LYS A 99 22.48 -19.28 -19.38
N THR A 100 22.17 -19.44 -20.66
CA THR A 100 21.00 -18.83 -21.28
C THR A 100 19.87 -19.85 -21.33
N TYR A 101 18.71 -19.42 -20.87
CA TYR A 101 17.47 -20.21 -20.85
C TYR A 101 16.42 -19.57 -21.76
N THR A 102 15.49 -20.39 -22.26
CA THR A 102 14.34 -19.91 -23.04
C THR A 102 13.10 -19.87 -22.15
N VAL A 103 12.34 -18.77 -22.19
CA VAL A 103 11.09 -18.63 -21.43
C VAL A 103 10.05 -19.56 -22.05
N MET A 104 9.72 -20.64 -21.34
CA MET A 104 8.79 -21.67 -21.83
C MET A 104 7.40 -21.55 -21.23
N GLY A 105 7.27 -20.86 -20.11
CA GLY A 105 5.98 -20.67 -19.45
C GLY A 105 5.97 -19.42 -18.58
N ILE A 106 4.82 -18.75 -18.58
CA ILE A 106 4.49 -17.66 -17.67
C ILE A 106 3.51 -18.21 -16.64
N VAL A 107 3.86 -18.12 -15.36
CA VAL A 107 3.10 -18.73 -14.27
C VAL A 107 2.61 -17.69 -13.26
N GLU A 108 1.53 -18.01 -12.57
CA GLU A 108 1.05 -17.26 -11.41
C GLU A 108 2.04 -17.34 -10.25
N ASN A 109 2.05 -16.30 -9.42
CA ASN A 109 2.89 -16.28 -8.22
C ASN A 109 2.38 -17.28 -7.20
N VAL A 110 3.18 -18.32 -6.94
CA VAL A 110 3.00 -19.23 -5.80
C VAL A 110 3.91 -18.74 -4.67
N PRO A 111 3.38 -17.99 -3.69
CA PRO A 111 4.20 -17.36 -2.66
C PRO A 111 4.79 -18.44 -1.75
N ILE A 112 6.13 -18.47 -1.69
CA ILE A 112 6.89 -19.43 -0.90
C ILE A 112 7.88 -18.66 -0.06
N CYS A 113 7.91 -18.99 1.24
CA CYS A 113 8.86 -18.39 2.18
C CYS A 113 8.78 -16.86 2.25
N ASN A 114 7.57 -16.33 1.99
CA ASN A 114 7.26 -14.91 2.00
C ASN A 114 8.05 -14.05 0.98
N THR A 115 8.60 -14.66 -0.07
CA THR A 115 9.26 -13.95 -1.17
C THR A 115 8.62 -14.30 -2.51
N ALA A 116 8.56 -13.30 -3.40
CA ALA A 116 8.17 -13.51 -4.79
C ALA A 116 9.39 -14.03 -5.56
N HIS A 117 9.22 -15.15 -6.26
CA HIS A 117 10.27 -15.74 -7.10
C HIS A 117 9.94 -15.49 -8.56
N PHE A 118 10.65 -14.56 -9.19
CA PHE A 118 10.38 -14.18 -10.58
C PHE A 118 10.80 -15.25 -11.59
N PHE A 119 11.80 -16.08 -11.24
CA PHE A 119 12.43 -17.04 -12.13
C PHE A 119 12.46 -18.41 -11.48
N ILE A 120 11.95 -19.42 -12.17
CA ILE A 120 11.87 -20.80 -11.68
C ILE A 120 12.52 -21.75 -12.70
N LEU A 121 13.44 -22.59 -12.22
CA LEU A 121 14.16 -23.61 -12.97
C LEU A 121 13.94 -25.00 -12.36
N PRO A 122 14.08 -26.08 -13.15
CA PRO A 122 14.26 -27.42 -12.60
C PRO A 122 15.42 -27.45 -11.59
N GLU A 123 15.24 -28.13 -10.47
CA GLU A 123 16.26 -28.14 -9.40
C GLU A 123 17.63 -28.65 -9.87
N GLU A 124 17.65 -29.59 -10.81
CA GLU A 124 18.87 -30.13 -11.43
C GLU A 124 19.72 -29.04 -12.09
N GLU A 125 19.09 -27.99 -12.64
CA GLU A 125 19.78 -26.87 -13.29
C GLU A 125 20.53 -25.99 -12.28
N LEU A 126 20.11 -25.96 -11.01
CA LEU A 126 20.84 -25.22 -9.97
C LEU A 126 22.24 -25.81 -9.75
N SER A 127 22.35 -27.15 -9.79
CA SER A 127 23.65 -27.85 -9.67
C SER A 127 24.54 -27.61 -10.89
N VAL A 128 23.95 -27.30 -12.06
CA VAL A 128 24.70 -26.92 -13.27
C VAL A 128 25.24 -25.49 -13.14
N LEU A 129 24.47 -24.58 -12.55
CA LEU A 129 24.85 -23.18 -12.33
C LEU A 129 25.89 -23.01 -11.22
N TYR A 130 25.78 -23.81 -10.15
CA TYR A 130 26.70 -23.80 -9.01
C TYR A 130 27.15 -25.22 -8.62
N PRO A 131 28.04 -25.86 -9.41
CA PRO A 131 28.52 -27.22 -9.12
C PRO A 131 29.23 -27.38 -7.77
N GLU A 132 29.72 -26.29 -7.20
CA GLU A 132 30.40 -26.24 -5.90
C GLU A 132 29.46 -26.26 -4.70
N ILE A 133 28.16 -26.03 -4.91
CA ILE A 133 27.15 -25.99 -3.84
C ILE A 133 26.47 -27.37 -3.76
N PRO A 134 26.59 -28.09 -2.62
CA PRO A 134 26.00 -29.42 -2.47
C PRO A 134 24.53 -29.39 -2.02
N ASP A 135 24.08 -28.31 -1.41
CA ASP A 135 22.73 -28.15 -0.86
C ASP A 135 22.20 -26.75 -1.19
N PHE A 136 21.11 -26.72 -1.96
CA PHE A 136 20.45 -25.48 -2.38
C PHE A 136 19.28 -25.09 -1.48
N THR A 137 19.03 -25.82 -0.37
CA THR A 137 17.94 -25.55 0.55
C THR A 137 18.08 -24.14 1.13
N GLY A 138 17.32 -23.20 0.57
CA GLY A 138 17.34 -21.82 1.02
C GLY A 138 16.21 -21.52 2.01
N CYS A 139 15.19 -22.37 2.08
CA CYS A 139 14.08 -22.19 3.01
C CYS A 139 13.41 -23.52 3.37
N VAL A 140 12.96 -23.60 4.63
CA VAL A 140 12.17 -24.71 5.16
C VAL A 140 10.94 -24.16 5.84
N ASN A 141 9.75 -24.60 5.39
CA ASN A 141 8.48 -24.28 6.03
C ASN A 141 8.03 -25.45 6.90
N LEU A 142 7.70 -25.14 8.15
CA LEU A 142 7.10 -26.06 9.11
C LEU A 142 5.59 -25.79 9.12
N HIS A 143 4.78 -26.78 8.76
CA HIS A 143 3.33 -26.67 8.77
C HIS A 143 2.80 -27.17 10.12
N THR A 144 2.05 -26.31 10.81
CA THR A 144 1.47 -26.57 12.13
C THR A 144 0.16 -25.82 12.27
N GLU A 145 -0.81 -26.42 12.97
CA GLU A 145 -2.05 -25.74 13.35
C GLU A 145 -1.85 -24.60 14.37
N GLN A 146 -0.81 -24.68 15.22
CA GLN A 146 -0.56 -23.71 16.28
C GLN A 146 0.93 -23.36 16.43
N ASP A 147 1.24 -22.07 16.47
CA ASP A 147 2.56 -21.56 16.87
C ASP A 147 2.67 -21.53 18.39
N SER A 148 3.11 -22.65 18.98
CA SER A 148 3.29 -22.78 20.42
C SER A 148 4.73 -22.45 20.84
N GLU A 149 4.89 -21.81 22.01
CA GLU A 149 6.21 -21.55 22.61
C GLU A 149 7.08 -22.81 22.74
N GLN A 150 6.46 -23.96 22.95
CA GLN A 150 7.16 -25.24 23.01
C GLN A 150 7.73 -25.66 21.66
N LEU A 151 6.96 -25.48 20.57
CA LEU A 151 7.43 -25.73 19.21
C LEU A 151 8.58 -24.78 18.87
N ARG A 152 8.40 -23.47 19.14
CA ARG A 152 9.45 -22.46 18.89
C ARG A 152 10.75 -22.84 19.58
N ARG A 153 10.72 -23.11 20.89
CA ARG A 153 11.91 -23.52 21.66
C ARG A 153 12.57 -24.77 21.08
N ALA A 154 11.77 -25.73 20.60
CA ALA A 154 12.32 -26.95 20.06
C ALA A 154 12.93 -26.76 18.66
N VAL A 155 12.36 -25.88 17.83
CA VAL A 155 12.95 -25.49 16.54
C VAL A 155 14.25 -24.70 16.75
N PHE A 156 14.24 -23.69 17.62
CA PHE A 156 15.45 -22.95 18.01
C PHE A 156 16.52 -23.84 18.64
N GLY A 157 16.12 -24.87 19.40
CA GLY A 157 17.04 -25.85 19.96
C GLY A 157 17.60 -26.84 18.92
N ALA A 158 16.86 -27.11 17.85
CA ALA A 158 17.26 -28.02 16.77
C ALA A 158 18.16 -27.34 15.73
N VAL A 159 18.08 -26.01 15.60
CA VAL A 159 18.88 -25.21 14.67
C VAL A 159 19.86 -24.35 15.47
N PRO A 160 21.07 -24.87 15.79
CA PRO A 160 22.06 -24.13 16.57
C PRO A 160 22.79 -23.04 15.77
N ASP A 161 22.58 -22.97 14.45
CA ASP A 161 23.23 -21.99 13.58
C ASP A 161 22.49 -20.65 13.61
N GLU A 162 23.12 -19.63 14.19
CA GLU A 162 22.58 -18.26 14.31
C GLU A 162 22.35 -17.58 12.95
N ARG A 163 22.89 -18.12 11.86
CA ARG A 163 22.67 -17.58 10.51
C ARG A 163 21.30 -17.96 9.93
N VAL A 164 20.62 -18.93 10.53
CA VAL A 164 19.29 -19.35 10.08
C VAL A 164 18.24 -18.47 10.75
N GLY A 165 17.56 -17.65 9.93
CA GLY A 165 16.40 -16.91 10.38
C GLY A 165 15.22 -17.85 10.63
N ILE A 166 14.64 -17.81 11.83
CA ILE A 166 13.41 -18.53 12.15
C ILE A 166 12.32 -17.49 12.39
N SER A 167 11.33 -17.47 11.51
CA SER A 167 10.19 -16.57 11.59
C SER A 167 8.90 -17.35 11.43
N SER A 168 7.91 -17.05 12.28
CA SER A 168 6.55 -17.55 12.09
C SER A 168 5.73 -16.58 11.23
N LEU A 169 4.60 -17.07 10.71
CA LEU A 169 3.59 -16.18 10.11
C LEU A 169 3.06 -15.14 11.12
N TYR A 170 3.02 -15.48 12.42
CA TYR A 170 2.63 -14.53 13.46
C TYR A 170 3.65 -13.39 13.60
N ASP A 171 4.95 -13.71 13.63
CA ASP A 171 6.01 -12.71 13.72
C ASP A 171 5.97 -11.77 12.51
N LEU A 172 5.84 -12.34 11.32
CA LEU A 172 5.74 -11.56 10.08
C LEU A 172 4.53 -10.62 10.07
N THR A 173 3.35 -11.14 10.44
CA THR A 173 2.14 -10.30 10.50
C THR A 173 2.25 -9.23 11.59
N ALA A 174 2.89 -9.54 12.72
CA ALA A 174 3.15 -8.58 13.80
C ALA A 174 4.13 -7.47 13.36
N GLU A 175 5.20 -7.82 12.65
CA GLU A 175 6.17 -6.87 12.10
C GLU A 175 5.52 -5.95 11.06
N LEU A 176 4.81 -6.51 10.09
CA LEU A 176 4.07 -5.75 9.08
C LEU A 176 3.03 -4.84 9.73
N GLN A 177 2.26 -5.34 10.70
CA GLN A 177 1.28 -4.54 11.42
C GLN A 177 1.93 -3.40 12.20
N THR A 178 3.09 -3.64 12.81
CA THR A 178 3.83 -2.63 13.57
C THR A 178 4.38 -1.56 12.63
N GLY A 179 4.98 -1.96 11.50
CA GLY A 179 5.45 -1.05 10.47
C GLY A 179 4.32 -0.20 9.89
N MET A 180 3.22 -0.83 9.48
CA MET A 180 2.03 -0.13 8.96
C MET A 180 1.42 0.82 9.99
N ARG A 181 1.32 0.43 11.27
CA ARG A 181 0.84 1.32 12.33
C ARG A 181 1.76 2.52 12.53
N GLY A 182 3.07 2.33 12.43
CA GLY A 182 4.05 3.41 12.47
C GLY A 182 3.83 4.42 11.34
N GLU A 183 3.68 3.94 10.11
CA GLU A 183 3.40 4.80 8.95
C GLU A 183 2.07 5.53 9.06
N LEU A 184 1.01 4.81 9.43
CA LEU A 184 -0.31 5.42 9.63
C LEU A 184 -0.26 6.51 10.69
N THR A 185 0.48 6.30 11.78
CA THR A 185 0.64 7.31 12.84
C THR A 185 1.33 8.58 12.31
N ARG A 186 2.36 8.44 11.47
CA ARG A 186 3.01 9.59 10.80
C ARG A 186 2.07 10.32 9.85
N LEU A 187 1.31 9.59 9.04
CA LEU A 187 0.37 10.21 8.11
C LEU A 187 -0.78 10.92 8.85
N TYR A 188 -1.30 10.32 9.92
CA TYR A 188 -2.34 10.93 10.74
C TYR A 188 -1.85 12.18 11.47
N SER A 189 -0.59 12.26 11.90
CA SER A 189 -0.07 13.47 12.53
C SER A 189 -0.03 14.65 11.55
N ILE A 190 0.41 14.40 10.31
CA ILE A 190 0.38 15.39 9.23
C ILE A 190 -1.06 15.77 8.88
N LEU A 191 -1.97 14.79 8.81
CA LEU A 191 -3.39 15.03 8.53
C LEU A 191 -4.03 15.95 9.58
N VAL A 192 -3.78 15.70 10.87
CA VAL A 192 -4.28 16.53 11.97
C VAL A 192 -3.72 17.95 11.85
N PHE A 193 -2.44 18.11 11.52
CA PHE A 193 -1.82 19.41 11.32
C PHE A 193 -2.48 20.21 10.19
N ILE A 194 -2.64 19.58 9.02
CA ILE A 194 -3.30 20.19 7.85
C ILE A 194 -4.76 20.52 8.19
N PHE A 195 -5.45 19.63 8.89
CA PHE A 195 -6.82 19.83 9.31
C PHE A 195 -6.99 21.05 10.21
N VAL A 196 -6.14 21.22 11.24
CA VAL A 196 -6.16 22.41 12.10
C VAL A 196 -5.88 23.68 11.29
N PHE A 197 -4.89 23.64 10.40
CA PHE A 197 -4.59 24.78 9.53
C PHE A 197 -5.78 25.16 8.64
N ALA A 198 -6.47 24.17 8.07
CA ALA A 198 -7.68 24.38 7.28
C ALA A 198 -8.81 25.01 8.11
N LEU A 199 -9.01 24.58 9.36
CA LEU A 199 -10.01 25.18 10.25
C LEU A 199 -9.68 26.65 10.58
N ILE A 200 -8.41 26.98 10.82
CA ILE A 200 -7.97 28.36 11.06
C ILE A 200 -8.22 29.21 9.81
N ASN A 201 -7.87 28.70 8.63
CA ASN A 201 -8.10 29.40 7.37
C ASN A 201 -9.60 29.65 7.13
N LEU A 202 -10.42 28.63 7.37
CA LEU A 202 -11.87 28.74 7.28
C LEU A 202 -12.41 29.81 8.24
N ALA A 203 -11.98 29.80 9.50
CA ALA A 203 -12.38 30.80 10.48
C ALA A 203 -12.00 32.22 10.03
N ASN A 204 -10.79 32.42 9.53
CA ASN A 204 -10.33 33.73 9.04
C ASN A 204 -11.16 34.22 7.83
N THR A 205 -11.48 33.32 6.90
CA THR A 205 -12.33 33.63 5.75
C THR A 205 -13.75 34.03 6.20
N LEU A 206 -14.33 33.29 7.13
CA LEU A 206 -15.66 33.58 7.67
C LEU A 206 -15.69 34.93 8.39
N ILE A 207 -14.70 35.22 9.25
CA ILE A 207 -14.57 36.52 9.93
C ILE A 207 -14.45 37.66 8.93
N THR A 208 -13.64 37.49 7.88
CA THR A 208 -13.45 38.48 6.83
C THR A 208 -14.76 38.76 6.09
N ASN A 209 -15.49 37.72 5.69
CA ASN A 209 -16.81 37.85 5.05
C ASN A 209 -17.83 38.56 5.94
N LEU A 210 -17.78 38.35 7.25
CA LEU A 210 -18.65 39.06 8.20
C LEU A 210 -18.31 40.55 8.28
N LEU A 211 -17.02 40.89 8.30
CA LEU A 211 -16.56 42.26 8.40
C LEU A 211 -16.90 43.07 7.15
N THR A 212 -16.78 42.48 5.95
CA THR A 212 -17.10 43.16 4.68
C THR A 212 -18.59 43.42 4.51
N ARG A 213 -19.46 42.48 4.90
CA ARG A 213 -20.93 42.63 4.80
C ARG A 213 -21.58 43.33 6.00
N ARG A 214 -20.78 43.82 6.94
CA ARG A 214 -21.28 44.44 8.18
C ARG A 214 -22.17 45.66 7.90
N GLN A 215 -21.83 46.48 6.91
CA GLN A 215 -22.63 47.67 6.55
C GLN A 215 -24.01 47.27 6.01
N GLU A 216 -24.07 46.24 5.15
CA GLU A 216 -25.32 45.70 4.60
C GLU A 216 -26.23 45.16 5.72
N PHE A 217 -25.67 44.42 6.69
CA PHE A 217 -26.43 43.93 7.84
C PHE A 217 -26.95 45.05 8.75
N GLY A 218 -26.21 46.14 8.88
CA GLY A 218 -26.65 47.34 9.60
C GLY A 218 -27.88 48.00 8.94
N VAL A 219 -27.94 48.01 7.61
CA VAL A 219 -29.11 48.49 6.84
C VAL A 219 -30.32 47.57 7.03
N PHE A 220 -30.13 46.25 6.98
CA PHE A 220 -31.26 45.33 7.24
C PHE A 220 -31.80 45.46 8.67
N GLN A 221 -30.95 45.68 9.66
CA GLN A 221 -31.40 45.92 11.03
C GLN A 221 -32.13 47.25 11.20
N SER A 222 -31.75 48.32 10.48
CA SER A 222 -32.46 49.60 10.53
C SER A 222 -33.85 49.55 9.90
N VAL A 223 -34.05 48.65 8.92
CA VAL A 223 -35.36 48.34 8.31
C VAL A 223 -36.21 47.40 9.20
N GLY A 224 -35.68 46.93 10.33
CA GLY A 224 -36.42 46.18 11.36
C GLY A 224 -36.13 44.68 11.42
N MET A 225 -35.11 44.19 10.71
CA MET A 225 -34.69 42.79 10.80
C MET A 225 -34.10 42.47 12.17
N SER A 226 -34.68 41.48 12.86
CA SER A 226 -34.18 41.07 14.18
C SER A 226 -32.84 40.34 14.07
N GLY A 227 -31.99 40.44 15.11
CA GLY A 227 -30.71 39.71 15.15
C GLY A 227 -30.84 38.18 15.04
N ARG A 228 -32.00 37.62 15.42
CA ARG A 228 -32.32 36.19 15.23
C ARG A 228 -32.59 35.84 13.77
N GLN A 229 -33.25 36.71 13.02
CA GLN A 229 -33.47 36.53 11.58
C GLN A 229 -32.14 36.62 10.81
N LEU A 230 -31.26 37.53 11.20
CA LEU A 230 -29.90 37.63 10.65
C LEU A 230 -29.07 36.37 10.89
N SER A 231 -29.11 35.84 12.13
CA SER A 231 -28.44 34.59 12.48
C SER A 231 -28.89 33.40 11.63
N ARG A 232 -30.21 33.28 11.42
CA ARG A 232 -30.79 32.20 10.61
C ARG A 232 -30.36 32.29 9.16
N MET A 233 -30.41 33.48 8.56
CA MET A 233 -29.96 33.68 7.18
C MET A 233 -28.49 33.28 7.00
N LEU A 234 -27.61 33.77 7.88
CA LEU A 234 -26.18 33.44 7.86
C LEU A 234 -25.92 31.94 8.06
N SER A 235 -26.69 31.30 8.96
CA SER A 235 -26.59 29.86 9.18
C SER A 235 -26.95 29.06 7.93
N PHE A 236 -28.00 29.47 7.20
CA PHE A 236 -28.39 28.84 5.94
C PHE A 236 -27.36 29.05 4.83
N GLU A 237 -26.83 30.27 4.69
CA GLU A 237 -25.79 30.57 3.70
C GLU A 237 -24.54 29.72 3.95
N CYS A 238 -24.09 29.65 5.21
CA CYS A 238 -22.93 28.82 5.55
C CYS A 238 -23.22 27.31 5.41
N LEU A 239 -24.44 26.86 5.69
CA LEU A 239 -24.80 25.44 5.56
C LEU A 239 -24.78 25.01 4.09
N TYR A 240 -25.22 25.92 3.20
CA TYR A 240 -25.10 25.75 1.76
C TYR A 240 -23.64 25.63 1.32
N TYR A 241 -22.75 26.50 1.82
CA TYR A 241 -21.31 26.39 1.55
C TYR A 241 -20.73 25.07 2.05
N VAL A 242 -20.99 24.66 3.30
CA VAL A 242 -20.50 23.38 3.84
C VAL A 242 -21.05 22.20 3.05
N GLY A 243 -22.31 22.23 2.64
CA GLY A 243 -22.92 21.20 1.79
C GLY A 243 -22.19 21.04 0.46
N ILE A 244 -21.90 22.15 -0.23
CA ILE A 244 -21.13 22.13 -1.49
C ILE A 244 -19.71 21.66 -1.24
N THR A 245 -19.03 22.18 -0.21
CA THR A 245 -17.65 21.79 0.11
C THR A 245 -17.57 20.29 0.41
N LEU A 246 -18.47 19.76 1.25
CA LEU A 246 -18.51 18.32 1.54
C LEU A 246 -18.76 17.51 0.27
N LEU A 247 -19.70 17.92 -0.58
CA LEU A 247 -19.99 17.21 -1.82
C LEU A 247 -18.77 17.19 -2.75
N VAL A 248 -18.11 18.33 -2.96
CA VAL A 248 -16.92 18.44 -3.81
C VAL A 248 -15.74 17.67 -3.24
N THR A 249 -15.46 17.80 -1.94
CA THR A 249 -14.35 17.09 -1.28
C THR A 249 -14.57 15.58 -1.25
N LEU A 250 -15.80 15.12 -1.00
CA LEU A 250 -16.10 13.68 -0.99
C LEU A 250 -16.02 13.07 -2.38
N THR A 251 -16.55 13.75 -3.40
CA THR A 251 -16.50 13.25 -4.78
C THR A 251 -15.06 13.20 -5.28
N LEU A 252 -14.33 14.32 -5.22
CA LEU A 252 -12.93 14.36 -5.66
C LEU A 252 -12.03 13.46 -4.82
N GLY A 253 -12.19 13.48 -3.49
CA GLY A 253 -11.42 12.64 -2.58
C GLY A 253 -11.61 11.15 -2.84
N THR A 254 -12.86 10.71 -3.09
CA THR A 254 -13.13 9.30 -3.42
C THR A 254 -12.54 8.92 -4.77
N VAL A 255 -12.69 9.77 -5.80
CA VAL A 255 -12.11 9.50 -7.13
C VAL A 255 -10.58 9.38 -7.04
N CYS A 256 -9.91 10.33 -6.38
CA CYS A 256 -8.45 10.26 -6.18
C CYS A 256 -8.04 9.00 -5.40
N SER A 257 -8.77 8.66 -4.33
CA SER A 257 -8.47 7.46 -3.53
C SER A 257 -8.59 6.18 -4.36
N LEU A 258 -9.61 6.08 -5.22
CA LEU A 258 -9.79 4.92 -6.11
C LEU A 258 -8.69 4.83 -7.17
N VAL A 259 -8.23 5.97 -7.72
CA VAL A 259 -7.09 5.98 -8.65
C VAL A 259 -5.83 5.49 -7.96
N VAL A 260 -5.55 5.98 -6.76
CA VAL A 260 -4.40 5.53 -5.96
C VAL A 260 -4.49 4.02 -5.69
N CYS A 261 -5.65 3.52 -5.22
CA CYS A 261 -5.82 2.08 -5.00
C CYS A 261 -5.57 1.25 -6.26
N ARG A 262 -6.02 1.70 -7.44
CA ARG A 262 -5.76 1.00 -8.70
C ARG A 262 -4.28 0.98 -9.07
N VAL A 263 -3.56 2.09 -8.87
CA VAL A 263 -2.12 2.15 -9.13
C VAL A 263 -1.38 1.18 -8.20
N PHE A 264 -1.72 1.14 -6.91
CA PHE A 264 -1.10 0.18 -5.99
C PHE A 264 -1.45 -1.29 -6.31
N ASP A 265 -2.68 -1.57 -6.74
CA ASP A 265 -3.11 -2.90 -7.18
C ASP A 265 -2.34 -3.36 -8.43
N GLN A 266 -2.08 -2.45 -9.39
CA GLN A 266 -1.26 -2.72 -10.58
C GLN A 266 0.22 -3.01 -10.28
N ILE A 267 0.77 -2.45 -9.21
CA ILE A 267 2.16 -2.70 -8.82
C ILE A 267 2.29 -4.08 -8.12
N GLY A 268 1.19 -4.66 -7.64
CA GLY A 268 1.18 -6.00 -7.04
C GLY A 268 1.88 -6.10 -5.68
N LEU A 269 2.38 -4.99 -5.12
CA LEU A 269 3.21 -4.94 -3.90
C LEU A 269 2.52 -5.49 -2.63
N PHE A 270 1.19 -5.42 -2.56
CA PHE A 270 0.42 -5.75 -1.36
C PHE A 270 -0.70 -6.79 -1.61
N GLY A 271 -0.71 -7.43 -2.78
CA GLY A 271 -1.81 -8.30 -3.21
C GLY A 271 -3.11 -7.51 -3.45
N LYS A 272 -4.26 -8.21 -3.39
CA LYS A 272 -5.58 -7.61 -3.64
C LYS A 272 -5.93 -6.59 -2.56
N LEU A 273 -5.80 -5.31 -2.87
CA LEU A 273 -6.18 -4.23 -1.97
C LEU A 273 -7.70 -4.06 -1.95
N THR A 274 -8.30 -4.26 -0.77
CA THR A 274 -9.72 -3.97 -0.58
C THR A 274 -9.89 -2.51 -0.17
N TYR A 275 -10.59 -1.73 -0.99
CA TYR A 275 -10.91 -0.34 -0.66
C TYR A 275 -11.93 -0.29 0.48
N HIS A 276 -11.53 0.28 1.62
CA HIS A 276 -12.42 0.56 2.74
C HIS A 276 -12.65 2.07 2.88
N PHE A 277 -13.89 2.51 2.68
CA PHE A 277 -14.22 3.93 2.76
C PHE A 277 -14.21 4.43 4.23
N PRO A 278 -13.45 5.48 4.58
CA PRO A 278 -13.28 5.95 5.96
C PRO A 278 -14.48 6.80 6.45
N VAL A 279 -15.64 6.16 6.62
CA VAL A 279 -16.91 6.83 7.00
C VAL A 279 -16.76 7.62 8.30
N PHE A 280 -16.09 7.05 9.31
CA PHE A 280 -15.94 7.67 10.62
C PHE A 280 -15.14 8.98 10.55
N GLN A 281 -14.03 8.98 9.81
CA GLN A 281 -13.17 10.14 9.62
C GLN A 281 -13.90 11.24 8.83
N VAL A 282 -14.69 10.86 7.82
CA VAL A 282 -15.54 11.79 7.07
C VAL A 282 -16.61 12.43 7.95
N LEU A 283 -17.28 11.63 8.81
CA LEU A 283 -18.28 12.15 9.74
C LEU A 283 -17.65 13.11 10.76
N LEU A 284 -16.47 12.78 11.27
CA LEU A 284 -15.73 13.65 12.18
C LEU A 284 -15.34 14.98 11.52
N PHE A 285 -14.88 14.94 10.26
CA PHE A 285 -14.58 16.12 9.46
C PHE A 285 -15.82 16.99 9.24
N ALA A 286 -16.94 16.39 8.84
CA ALA A 286 -18.20 17.10 8.65
C ALA A 286 -18.72 17.73 9.95
N ALA A 287 -18.67 16.99 11.06
CA ALA A 287 -19.06 17.49 12.38
C ALA A 287 -18.21 18.69 12.81
N ALA A 288 -16.90 18.66 12.57
CA ALA A 288 -16.02 19.77 12.90
C ALA A 288 -16.27 21.03 12.05
N LEU A 289 -16.54 20.87 10.74
CA LEU A 289 -16.93 21.99 9.88
C LEU A 289 -18.23 22.64 10.36
N LEU A 290 -19.24 21.83 10.67
CA LEU A 290 -20.51 22.31 11.24
C LEU A 290 -20.30 22.99 12.59
N LEU A 291 -19.39 22.49 13.43
CA LEU A 291 -19.07 23.11 14.72
C LEU A 291 -18.43 24.49 14.55
N VAL A 292 -17.42 24.62 13.68
CA VAL A 292 -16.79 25.94 13.39
C VAL A 292 -17.83 26.92 12.87
N GLN A 293 -18.74 26.47 12.01
CA GLN A 293 -19.80 27.29 11.47
C GLN A 293 -20.84 27.71 12.53
N ALA A 294 -21.23 26.79 13.42
CA ALA A 294 -22.15 27.10 14.51
C ALA A 294 -21.54 28.14 15.46
N VAL A 295 -20.27 27.98 15.81
CA VAL A 295 -19.51 28.95 16.61
C VAL A 295 -19.46 30.30 15.90
N PHE A 296 -19.17 30.33 14.60
CA PHE A 296 -19.17 31.55 13.80
C PHE A 296 -20.54 32.25 13.81
N SER A 297 -21.64 31.52 13.58
CA SER A 297 -23.00 32.11 13.57
C SER A 297 -23.38 32.70 14.93
N VAL A 298 -22.97 32.08 16.04
CA VAL A 298 -23.20 32.62 17.39
C VAL A 298 -22.32 33.85 17.64
N CYS A 299 -21.05 33.82 17.24
CA CYS A 299 -20.14 34.96 17.34
C CYS A 299 -20.64 36.17 16.54
N ALA A 300 -21.12 35.94 15.32
CA ALA A 300 -21.72 36.95 14.45
C ALA A 300 -22.84 37.72 15.19
N VAL A 301 -23.81 37.00 15.75
CA VAL A 301 -24.95 37.60 16.48
C VAL A 301 -24.49 38.41 17.68
N ARG A 302 -23.57 37.86 18.47
CA ARG A 302 -23.06 38.55 19.66
C ARG A 302 -22.26 39.80 19.30
N TYR A 303 -21.50 39.75 18.21
CA TYR A 303 -20.71 40.87 17.72
C TYR A 303 -21.63 42.00 17.23
N THR A 304 -22.61 41.70 16.37
CA THR A 304 -23.55 42.70 15.87
C THR A 304 -24.42 43.30 16.98
N GLY A 305 -24.79 42.51 18.00
CA GLY A 305 -25.56 43.00 19.15
C GLY A 305 -24.81 43.94 20.10
N ARG A 306 -23.46 43.86 20.17
CA ARG A 306 -22.65 44.75 21.01
C ARG A 306 -22.25 46.05 20.31
N LEU A 307 -22.07 46.02 18.99
CA LEU A 307 -21.64 47.19 18.22
C LEU A 307 -22.75 48.21 18.00
N SER A 308 -24.01 47.78 17.84
CA SER A 308 -25.15 48.71 17.68
C SER A 308 -25.36 49.64 18.87
N LEU A 309 -24.89 49.27 20.08
CA LEU A 309 -25.03 50.06 21.29
C LEU A 309 -23.84 51.01 21.50
N VAL A 310 -22.62 50.58 21.17
CA VAL A 310 -21.40 51.39 21.34
C VAL A 310 -21.24 52.42 20.23
N GLU A 311 -21.55 52.11 18.97
CA GLU A 311 -21.53 53.11 17.88
C GLU A 311 -22.68 54.13 18.01
N ARG A 312 -23.81 53.76 18.60
CA ARG A 312 -24.89 54.72 18.93
C ARG A 312 -24.49 55.72 20.00
N ILE A 313 -23.58 55.36 20.91
CA ILE A 313 -23.05 56.26 21.93
C ILE A 313 -21.91 57.11 21.35
N ARG A 314 -21.05 56.53 20.50
CA ARG A 314 -19.90 57.22 19.90
C ARG A 314 -20.22 58.16 18.73
N ALA A 315 -21.42 58.04 18.15
CA ALA A 315 -21.92 58.95 17.12
C ALA A 315 -22.80 60.09 17.70
N ALA A 316 -23.02 60.09 19.02
CA ALA A 316 -23.79 61.11 19.73
C ALA A 316 -22.93 62.07 20.57
N ASP A 317 -21.60 61.84 20.60
CA ASP A 317 -20.56 62.79 21.04
C ASP A 317 -19.74 63.24 19.81
#